data_AF-A0A351F8M2-F1
#
_entry.id   AF-A0A351F8M2-F1
#
_cell.length_a   1.000
_cell.length_b   1.000
_cell.length_c   1.000
_cell.angle_alpha   90.00
_cell.angle_beta   90.00
_cell.angle_gamma   90.00
#
_symmetry.space_group_name_H-M   'P 1'
#
loop_
_entity.id
_entity.type
_entity.pdbx_description
1 polymer ?
#
loop_
_entity_poly.entity_id
_entity_poly.type
_entity_poly.pdbx_seq_one_letter_code
_entity_poly.pdbx_strand_id
1 'polypeptide(L)'
;TMLTAVGLFGFSISKNIYMMFFFTLFLGFGAGAIDAALNNYVAIHYKASHMNFLHCFYGIGVTLSPYLMSLSLKNRSWQSGYRWAFIIQLVITIIAFVSLPLWRKNDDSAETAGKTTRKNTLTQLIKLPGVKSTWLVLFGSCSLEYVSGTWSSSFLVNSRGLAVDKAALFVTVYYGGMALGRFVSGVLSSKFKPQQIIAVGTIIIIPAIALVVQPFVP
;
A
#
# COMPACT_ATOMS: atom_id res chain seq x y z
N THR A 1 -7.39 11.81 1.69
CA THR A 1 -7.25 12.02 0.22
C THR A 1 -6.91 13.45 -0.15
N MET A 2 -7.60 14.47 0.37
CA MET A 2 -7.23 15.87 0.09
C MET A 2 -5.80 16.22 0.50
N LEU A 3 -5.36 15.74 1.68
CA LEU A 3 -4.00 16.00 2.18
C LEU A 3 -2.90 15.40 1.27
N THR A 4 -3.15 14.23 0.68
CA THR A 4 -2.21 13.65 -0.29
C THR A 4 -2.19 14.42 -1.61
N ALA A 5 -3.34 14.97 -2.05
CA ALA A 5 -3.39 15.87 -3.20
C ALA A 5 -2.54 17.13 -2.96
N VAL A 6 -2.63 17.73 -1.77
CA VAL A 6 -1.77 18.88 -1.39
C VAL A 6 -0.28 18.53 -1.46
N GLY A 7 0.10 17.34 -0.97
CA GLY A 7 1.49 16.86 -1.07
C GLY A 7 1.97 16.73 -2.54
N LEU A 8 1.17 16.12 -3.40
CA LEU A 8 1.49 15.95 -4.83
C LEU A 8 1.55 17.28 -5.59
N PHE A 9 0.63 18.20 -5.29
CA PHE A 9 0.68 19.55 -5.84
C PHE A 9 1.96 20.27 -5.43
N GLY A 10 2.33 20.15 -4.15
CA GLY A 10 3.58 20.67 -3.61
C GLY A 10 4.82 20.16 -4.35
N PHE A 11 4.88 18.87 -4.65
CA PHE A 11 5.97 18.29 -5.47
C PHE A 11 6.02 18.89 -6.88
N SER A 12 4.87 19.16 -7.50
CA SER A 12 4.83 19.77 -8.82
C SER A 12 5.44 21.19 -8.86
N ILE A 13 5.31 21.97 -7.79
CA ILE A 13 5.80 23.36 -7.77
C ILE A 13 7.16 23.48 -7.08
N SER A 14 7.67 22.38 -6.54
CA SER A 14 8.92 22.35 -5.79
C SER A 14 10.12 22.67 -6.68
N LYS A 15 10.87 23.70 -6.28
CA LYS A 15 12.14 24.10 -6.91
C LYS A 15 13.37 23.68 -6.10
N ASN A 16 13.17 23.21 -4.87
CA ASN A 16 14.22 22.80 -3.93
C ASN A 16 13.79 21.54 -3.16
N ILE A 17 14.75 20.70 -2.79
CA ILE A 17 14.56 19.47 -2.03
C ILE A 17 13.91 19.71 -0.65
N TYR A 18 14.20 20.83 0.01
CA TYR A 18 13.57 21.15 1.31
C TYR A 18 12.06 21.37 1.19
N MET A 19 11.62 21.96 0.08
CA MET A 19 10.19 22.12 -0.21
C MET A 19 9.55 20.75 -0.43
N MET A 20 10.24 19.82 -1.10
CA MET A 20 9.77 18.44 -1.22
C MET A 20 9.64 17.79 0.15
N PHE A 21 10.65 17.87 1.03
CA PHE A 21 10.54 17.28 2.37
C PHE A 21 9.35 17.81 3.17
N PHE A 22 9.07 19.11 3.09
CA PHE A 22 7.89 19.69 3.72
C PHE A 22 6.59 19.09 3.18
N PHE A 23 6.44 18.97 1.85
CA PHE A 23 5.24 18.41 1.23
C PHE A 23 5.10 16.89 1.40
N THR A 24 6.20 16.17 1.59
CA THR A 24 6.20 14.75 1.93
C THR A 24 5.45 14.47 3.24
N LEU A 25 5.48 15.40 4.20
CA LEU A 25 4.71 15.26 5.45
C LEU A 25 3.20 15.18 5.18
N PHE A 26 2.67 16.06 4.33
CA PHE A 26 1.26 16.05 3.95
C PHE A 26 0.88 14.79 3.18
N LEU A 27 1.76 14.34 2.28
CA LEU A 27 1.58 13.09 1.57
C LEU A 27 1.53 11.90 2.53
N GLY A 28 2.47 11.81 3.46
CA GLY A 28 2.57 10.73 4.45
C GLY A 28 1.39 10.69 5.42
N PHE A 29 1.04 11.83 6.04
CA PHE A 29 -0.13 11.91 6.92
C PHE A 29 -1.42 11.58 6.17
N GLY A 30 -1.54 12.02 4.92
CA GLY A 30 -2.72 11.75 4.11
C GLY A 30 -2.85 10.26 3.78
N ALA A 31 -1.75 9.60 3.42
CA ALA A 31 -1.72 8.16 3.15
C ALA A 31 -2.05 7.36 4.42
N GLY A 32 -1.40 7.66 5.54
CA GLY A 32 -1.66 6.98 6.81
C GLY A 32 -3.10 7.14 7.31
N ALA A 33 -3.70 8.32 7.13
CA ALA A 33 -5.11 8.55 7.48
C ALA A 33 -6.07 7.73 6.59
N ILE A 34 -5.80 7.64 5.28
CA ILE A 34 -6.57 6.80 4.35
C ILE A 34 -6.47 5.35 4.81
N ASP A 35 -5.25 4.85 5.03
CA ASP A 35 -5.03 3.46 5.41
C ASP A 35 -5.70 3.12 6.74
N ALA A 36 -5.56 3.96 7.77
CA ALA A 36 -6.19 3.71 9.06
C ALA A 36 -7.73 3.73 8.97
N ALA A 37 -8.31 4.71 8.31
CA ALA A 37 -9.77 4.87 8.23
C ALA A 37 -10.43 3.80 7.35
N LEU A 38 -9.91 3.56 6.14
CA LEU A 38 -10.47 2.59 5.21
C LEU A 38 -10.29 1.15 5.69
N ASN A 39 -9.10 0.78 6.19
CA ASN A 39 -8.90 -0.57 6.70
C ASN A 39 -9.78 -0.84 7.94
N ASN A 40 -9.98 0.15 8.82
CA ASN A 40 -10.89 -0.02 9.95
C ASN A 40 -12.35 -0.15 9.50
N TYR A 41 -12.81 0.71 8.58
CA TYR A 41 -14.18 0.66 8.06
C TYR A 41 -14.49 -0.67 7.35
N VAL A 42 -13.60 -1.12 6.47
CA VAL A 42 -13.77 -2.40 5.77
C VAL A 42 -13.72 -3.59 6.74
N ALA A 43 -12.87 -3.54 7.78
CA ALA A 43 -12.81 -4.60 8.78
C ALA A 43 -14.09 -4.74 9.61
N ILE A 44 -14.82 -3.64 9.87
CA ILE A 44 -16.05 -3.64 10.66
C ILE A 44 -17.27 -4.02 9.80
N HIS A 45 -17.36 -3.49 8.59
CA HIS A 45 -18.59 -3.58 7.76
C HIS A 45 -18.52 -4.63 6.65
N TYR A 46 -17.35 -5.16 6.31
CA TYR A 46 -17.17 -6.05 5.16
C TYR A 46 -16.37 -7.31 5.48
N LYS A 47 -16.58 -8.35 4.66
CA LYS A 47 -15.82 -9.60 4.74
C LYS A 47 -14.34 -9.40 4.35
N ALA A 48 -13.46 -10.24 4.90
CA ALA A 48 -12.01 -10.23 4.62
C ALA A 48 -11.66 -10.29 3.12
N SER A 49 -12.51 -10.90 2.29
CA SER A 49 -12.34 -10.91 0.83
C SER A 49 -12.36 -9.50 0.22
N HIS A 50 -13.25 -8.61 0.68
CA HIS A 50 -13.33 -7.24 0.18
C HIS A 50 -12.08 -6.43 0.52
N MET A 51 -11.49 -6.69 1.69
CA MET A 51 -10.20 -6.09 2.07
C MET A 51 -9.10 -6.45 1.08
N ASN A 52 -8.99 -7.74 0.75
CA ASN A 52 -8.00 -8.22 -0.22
C ASN A 52 -8.25 -7.63 -1.62
N PHE A 53 -9.50 -7.53 -2.07
CA PHE A 53 -9.82 -6.88 -3.35
C PHE A 53 -9.47 -5.40 -3.37
N LEU A 54 -9.68 -4.67 -2.28
CA LEU A 54 -9.26 -3.28 -2.15
C LEU A 54 -7.73 -3.15 -2.32
N HIS A 55 -6.97 -4.04 -1.68
CA HIS A 55 -5.51 -4.07 -1.80
C HIS A 55 -5.00 -4.60 -3.15
N CYS A 56 -5.83 -5.23 -3.99
CA CYS A 56 -5.48 -5.51 -5.38
C CYS A 56 -5.42 -4.22 -6.22
N PHE A 57 -6.30 -3.25 -5.95
CA PHE A 57 -6.26 -1.96 -6.65
C PHE A 57 -4.98 -1.16 -6.37
N TYR A 58 -4.34 -1.39 -5.22
CA TYR A 58 -2.99 -0.86 -4.97
C TYR A 58 -2.00 -1.33 -6.02
N GLY A 59 -2.02 -2.61 -6.42
CA GLY A 59 -1.14 -3.14 -7.46
C GLY A 59 -1.35 -2.47 -8.82
N ILE A 60 -2.61 -2.14 -9.15
CA ILE A 60 -2.96 -1.38 -10.35
C ILE A 60 -2.35 0.03 -10.28
N GLY A 61 -2.51 0.72 -9.14
CA GLY A 61 -1.94 2.05 -8.93
C GLY A 61 -0.41 2.06 -9.04
N VAL A 62 0.26 1.10 -8.40
CA VAL A 62 1.73 0.97 -8.48
C VAL A 62 2.17 0.74 -9.92
N THR A 63 1.50 -0.13 -10.67
CA THR A 63 1.85 -0.41 -12.07
C THR A 63 1.61 0.80 -12.98
N LEU A 64 0.53 1.54 -12.76
CA LEU A 64 0.19 2.71 -13.56
C LEU A 64 1.14 3.90 -13.30
N SER A 65 1.70 4.00 -12.10
CA SER A 65 2.51 5.16 -11.70
C SER A 65 3.83 5.36 -12.49
N PRO A 66 4.68 4.34 -12.74
CA PRO A 66 5.85 4.48 -13.62
C PRO A 66 5.46 4.79 -15.07
N TYR A 67 4.34 4.24 -15.55
CA TYR A 67 3.87 4.51 -16.91
C TYR A 67 3.52 6.00 -17.10
N LEU A 68 2.73 6.56 -16.17
CA LEU A 68 2.40 7.98 -16.15
C LEU A 68 3.65 8.87 -16.01
N MET A 69 4.60 8.46 -15.16
CA MET A 69 5.85 9.19 -14.99
C MET A 69 6.72 9.14 -16.25
N SER A 70 6.83 7.99 -16.91
CA SER A 70 7.57 7.79 -18.16
C SER A 70 7.02 8.66 -19.29
N LEU A 71 5.69 8.70 -19.46
CA LEU A 71 5.05 9.59 -20.43
C LEU A 71 5.32 11.07 -20.13
N SER A 72 5.30 11.43 -18.85
CA SER A 72 5.57 12.81 -18.44
C SER A 72 7.00 13.20 -18.74
N LEU A 73 7.98 12.35 -18.43
CA LEU A 73 9.40 12.57 -18.69
C LEU A 73 9.75 12.68 -20.18
N LYS A 74 8.98 12.03 -21.07
CA LYS A 74 9.16 12.14 -22.53
C LYS A 74 8.77 13.51 -23.08
N ASN A 75 7.74 14.14 -22.52
CA ASN A 75 7.16 15.36 -23.07
C ASN A 75 7.43 16.62 -22.22
N ARG A 76 7.77 16.48 -20.92
CA ARG A 76 8.04 17.56 -19.95
C ARG A 76 8.91 17.08 -18.78
N SER A 77 9.33 18.00 -17.93
CA SER A 77 10.10 17.70 -16.71
C SER A 77 9.30 16.85 -15.70
N TRP A 78 10.00 16.21 -14.75
CA TRP A 78 9.44 15.35 -13.70
C TRP A 78 8.28 16.00 -12.91
N GLN A 79 8.27 17.32 -12.78
CA GLN A 79 7.19 18.08 -12.14
C GLN A 79 5.83 17.86 -12.81
N SER A 80 5.81 17.66 -14.14
CA SER A 80 4.58 17.41 -14.89
C SER A 80 3.95 16.06 -14.52
N GLY A 81 4.76 15.06 -14.17
CA GLY A 81 4.25 13.77 -13.69
C GLY A 81 3.51 13.91 -12.37
N TYR A 82 4.05 14.71 -11.45
CA TYR A 82 3.38 15.01 -10.18
C TYR A 82 2.11 15.85 -10.36
N ARG A 83 2.01 16.70 -11.40
CA ARG A 83 0.75 17.40 -11.74
C ARG A 83 -0.35 16.44 -12.14
N TRP A 84 -0.04 15.47 -13.00
CA TRP A 84 -1.00 14.44 -13.39
C TRP A 84 -1.44 13.60 -12.21
N ALA A 85 -0.51 13.18 -11.35
CA ALA A 85 -0.82 12.46 -10.12
C ALA A 85 -1.72 13.31 -9.20
N PHE A 86 -1.46 14.61 -9.07
CA PHE A 86 -2.32 15.53 -8.32
C PHE A 86 -3.74 15.60 -8.89
N ILE A 87 -3.90 15.73 -10.21
CA ILE A 87 -5.22 15.79 -10.86
C ILE A 87 -6.00 14.50 -10.59
N ILE A 88 -5.37 13.34 -10.74
CA ILE A 88 -5.99 12.04 -10.44
C ILE A 88 -6.43 11.99 -8.97
N GLN A 89 -5.56 12.40 -8.05
CA GLN A 89 -5.86 12.39 -6.61
C GLN A 89 -6.98 13.37 -6.24
N LEU A 90 -7.08 14.50 -6.95
CA LEU A 90 -8.14 15.48 -6.78
C LEU A 90 -9.49 14.91 -7.27
N VAL A 91 -9.51 14.24 -8.42
CA VAL A 91 -10.71 13.53 -8.91
C VAL A 91 -11.17 12.47 -7.91
N ILE A 92 -10.25 11.64 -7.39
CA ILE A 92 -10.57 10.65 -6.36
C ILE A 92 -11.12 11.33 -5.09
N THR A 93 -10.57 12.48 -4.70
CA THR A 93 -11.07 13.25 -3.55
C THR A 93 -12.50 13.73 -3.77
N ILE A 94 -12.82 14.24 -4.95
CA ILE A 94 -14.18 14.67 -5.31
C ILE A 94 -15.15 13.48 -5.26
N ILE A 95 -14.78 12.35 -5.89
CA ILE A 95 -15.61 11.14 -5.90
C ILE A 95 -15.87 10.65 -4.47
N ALA A 96 -14.83 10.61 -3.63
CA ALA A 96 -14.95 10.21 -2.23
C ALA A 96 -15.83 11.17 -1.41
N PHE A 97 -15.77 12.47 -1.69
CA PHE A 97 -16.62 13.46 -1.02
C PHE A 97 -18.09 13.31 -1.43
N VAL A 98 -18.36 13.12 -2.72
CA VAL A 98 -19.72 12.91 -3.24
C VAL A 98 -20.30 11.57 -2.79
N SER A 99 -19.48 10.54 -2.58
CA SER A 99 -19.94 9.23 -2.10
C SER A 99 -20.15 9.16 -0.58
N LEU A 100 -19.66 10.15 0.19
CA LEU A 100 -19.78 10.21 1.64
C LEU A 100 -21.22 10.04 2.19
N PRO A 101 -22.27 10.63 1.57
CA PRO A 101 -23.65 10.44 2.03
C PRO A 101 -24.13 8.99 1.92
N LEU A 102 -23.62 8.22 0.95
CA LEU A 102 -23.98 6.81 0.77
C LEU A 102 -23.44 5.95 1.90
N TRP A 103 -22.33 6.36 2.52
CA TRP A 103 -21.68 5.61 3.60
C TRP A 103 -22.42 5.85 4.92
N ARG A 104 -22.83 7.10 5.18
CA ARG A 104 -23.62 7.47 6.37
C ARG A 104 -24.96 6.72 6.46
N LYS A 105 -25.63 6.51 5.32
CA LYS A 105 -26.89 5.76 5.25
C LYS A 105 -26.74 4.29 5.69
N ASN A 106 -25.55 3.72 5.55
CA ASN A 106 -25.25 2.36 6.00
C ASN A 106 -24.95 2.30 7.51
N ASP A 107 -24.40 3.36 8.10
CA ASP A 107 -24.15 3.46 9.54
C ASP A 107 -25.46 3.59 10.34
N ASP A 108 -26.44 4.36 9.86
CA ASP A 108 -27.76 4.49 10.51
C ASP A 108 -28.49 3.13 10.58
N SER A 109 -28.22 2.22 9.64
CA SER A 109 -28.76 0.85 9.67
C SER A 109 -27.98 -0.12 10.59
N ALA A 110 -26.74 0.22 10.92
CA ALA A 110 -25.88 -0.54 11.83
C ALA A 110 -26.01 -0.09 13.29
N GLU A 111 -26.41 1.16 13.55
CA GLU A 111 -26.67 1.68 14.90
C GLU A 111 -27.85 0.99 15.61
N THR A 112 -28.78 0.36 14.88
CA THR A 112 -29.87 -0.44 15.48
C THR A 112 -29.37 -1.74 16.12
N ALA A 113 -28.13 -2.17 15.85
CA ALA A 113 -27.49 -3.30 16.51
C ALA A 113 -26.49 -2.81 17.57
N GLY A 114 -27.00 -2.48 18.76
CA GLY A 114 -26.27 -1.93 19.91
C GLY A 114 -24.98 -2.66 20.29
N LYS A 115 -23.88 -2.36 19.61
CA LYS A 115 -22.53 -2.66 20.05
C LYS A 115 -21.92 -1.38 20.61
N THR A 116 -22.06 -1.20 21.92
CA THR A 116 -21.24 -0.27 22.70
C THR A 116 -19.77 -0.53 22.38
N THR A 117 -19.20 0.31 21.51
CA THR A 117 -17.79 0.20 21.14
C THR A 117 -17.02 0.75 22.34
N ARG A 118 -16.60 -0.14 23.25
CA ARG A 118 -15.72 0.24 24.37
C ARG A 118 -14.48 0.91 23.76
N LYS A 119 -14.29 2.19 24.05
CA LYS A 119 -13.03 2.90 23.79
C LYS A 119 -11.95 2.28 24.68
N ASN A 120 -11.38 1.16 24.23
CA ASN A 120 -10.25 0.56 24.92
C ASN A 120 -9.08 1.53 24.84
N THR A 121 -8.51 1.87 25.99
CA THR A 121 -7.29 2.69 26.04
C THR A 121 -6.15 1.94 25.34
N LEU A 122 -5.22 2.64 24.68
CA LEU A 122 -4.01 2.06 24.06
C LEU A 122 -3.30 1.05 24.99
N THR A 123 -3.25 1.37 26.29
CA THR A 123 -2.67 0.52 27.33
C THR A 123 -3.40 -0.82 27.53
N GLN A 124 -4.72 -0.85 27.32
CA GLN A 124 -5.53 -2.08 27.39
C GLN A 124 -5.37 -2.92 26.11
N LEU A 125 -5.25 -2.27 24.95
CA LEU A 125 -4.94 -2.91 23.67
C LEU A 125 -3.59 -3.64 23.69
N ILE A 126 -2.56 -3.04 24.27
CA ILE A 126 -1.23 -3.65 24.38
C ILE A 126 -1.23 -4.89 25.29
N LYS A 127 -2.16 -4.97 26.24
CA LYS A 127 -2.30 -6.10 27.18
C LYS A 127 -3.08 -7.28 26.62
N LEU A 128 -3.76 -7.12 25.47
CA LEU A 128 -4.49 -8.22 24.84
C LEU A 128 -3.52 -9.32 24.36
N PRO A 129 -3.83 -10.60 24.62
CA PRO A 129 -3.01 -11.70 24.16
C PRO A 129 -2.97 -11.72 22.63
N GLY A 130 -1.77 -11.89 22.05
CA GLY A 130 -1.57 -11.98 20.61
C GLY A 130 -1.31 -10.65 19.88
N VAL A 131 -1.67 -9.49 20.45
CA VAL A 131 -1.50 -8.17 19.78
C VAL A 131 -0.05 -7.88 19.45
N LYS A 132 0.87 -8.12 20.39
CA LYS A 132 2.31 -7.93 20.17
C LYS A 132 2.85 -8.82 19.05
N SER A 133 2.36 -10.06 18.95
CA SER A 133 2.75 -10.99 17.89
C SER A 133 2.22 -10.52 16.54
N THR A 134 0.96 -10.07 16.47
CA THR A 134 0.39 -9.51 15.24
C THR A 134 1.13 -8.26 14.77
N TRP A 135 1.51 -7.36 15.69
CA TRP A 135 2.32 -6.19 15.36
C TRP A 135 3.70 -6.55 14.81
N LEU A 136 4.38 -7.54 15.41
CA LEU A 136 5.67 -8.01 14.91
C LEU A 136 5.56 -8.63 13.52
N VAL A 137 4.55 -9.47 13.28
CA VAL A 137 4.31 -10.07 11.97
C VAL A 137 4.01 -8.99 10.93
N LEU A 138 3.14 -8.02 11.26
CA LEU A 138 2.80 -6.92 10.36
C LEU A 138 4.01 -6.03 10.08
N PHE A 139 4.79 -5.69 11.11
CA PHE A 139 6.03 -4.93 10.96
C PHE A 139 7.01 -5.66 10.06
N GLY A 140 7.24 -6.95 10.28
CA GLY A 140 8.13 -7.77 9.47
C GLY A 140 7.68 -7.87 8.02
N SER A 141 6.39 -8.14 7.78
CA SER A 141 5.86 -8.25 6.42
C SER A 141 5.91 -6.92 5.67
N CYS A 142 5.53 -5.82 6.31
CA CYS A 142 5.56 -4.49 5.68
C CYS A 142 7.00 -4.01 5.46
N SER A 143 7.92 -4.30 6.39
CA SER A 143 9.33 -3.95 6.23
C SER A 143 9.96 -4.71 5.06
N LEU A 144 9.68 -6.01 4.95
CA LEU A 144 10.15 -6.82 3.82
C LEU A 144 9.57 -6.30 2.51
N GLU A 145 8.27 -6.03 2.44
CA GLU A 145 7.62 -5.45 1.27
C GLU A 145 8.25 -4.11 0.85
N TYR A 146 8.42 -3.19 1.81
CA TYR A 146 8.93 -1.86 1.52
C TYR A 146 10.40 -1.86 1.08
N VAL A 147 11.26 -2.61 1.78
CA VAL A 147 12.69 -2.72 1.44
C VAL A 147 12.86 -3.39 0.08
N SER A 148 12.18 -4.51 -0.16
CA SER A 148 12.22 -5.17 -1.47
C SER A 148 11.70 -4.24 -2.57
N GLY A 149 10.56 -3.59 -2.41
CA GLY A 149 10.01 -2.70 -3.44
C GLY A 149 10.90 -1.51 -3.78
N THR A 150 11.55 -0.90 -2.79
CA THR A 150 12.35 0.31 -2.99
C THR A 150 13.80 0.05 -3.40
N TRP A 151 14.43 -1.03 -2.94
CA TRP A 151 15.85 -1.29 -3.19
C TRP A 151 16.14 -2.36 -4.25
N SER A 152 15.13 -3.12 -4.72
CA SER A 152 15.36 -4.23 -5.66
C SER A 152 16.08 -3.81 -6.95
N SER A 153 15.68 -2.68 -7.57
CA SER A 153 16.33 -2.21 -8.80
C SER A 153 17.79 -1.86 -8.57
N SER A 154 18.08 -1.07 -7.54
CA SER A 154 19.44 -0.63 -7.21
C SER A 154 20.33 -1.81 -6.79
N PHE A 155 19.80 -2.79 -6.06
CA PHE A 155 20.54 -3.99 -5.68
C PHE A 155 20.91 -4.85 -6.90
N LEU A 156 19.97 -5.09 -7.80
CA LEU A 156 20.21 -5.89 -9.01
C LEU A 156 21.22 -5.22 -9.95
N VAL A 157 21.16 -3.90 -10.10
CA VAL A 157 22.09 -3.16 -10.97
C VAL A 157 23.46 -3.00 -10.31
N ASN A 158 23.53 -2.48 -9.08
CA ASN A 158 24.80 -2.10 -8.46
C ASN A 158 25.55 -3.27 -7.82
N SER A 159 24.83 -4.24 -7.24
CA SER A 159 25.46 -5.37 -6.52
C SER A 159 25.56 -6.64 -7.36
N ARG A 160 24.62 -6.86 -8.29
CA ARG A 160 24.58 -8.07 -9.15
C ARG A 160 24.99 -7.79 -10.60
N GLY A 161 25.33 -6.54 -10.95
CA GLY A 161 25.82 -6.17 -12.28
C GLY A 161 24.83 -6.39 -13.43
N LEU A 162 23.53 -6.52 -13.13
CA LEU A 162 22.51 -6.73 -14.16
C LEU A 162 22.24 -5.44 -14.94
N ALA A 163 21.96 -5.59 -16.23
CA ALA A 163 21.50 -4.49 -17.06
C ALA A 163 20.20 -3.87 -16.50
N VAL A 164 20.07 -2.55 -16.64
CA VAL A 164 18.92 -1.76 -16.14
C VAL A 164 17.58 -2.31 -16.64
N ASP A 165 17.52 -2.73 -17.92
CA ASP A 165 16.30 -3.28 -18.52
C ASP A 165 15.87 -4.60 -17.85
N LYS A 166 16.83 -5.48 -17.55
CA LYS A 166 16.56 -6.75 -16.84
C LYS A 166 16.13 -6.49 -15.40
N ALA A 167 16.76 -5.53 -14.72
CA ALA A 167 16.38 -5.14 -13.35
C ALA A 167 14.95 -4.57 -13.29
N ALA A 168 14.57 -3.73 -14.25
CA ALA A 168 13.20 -3.21 -14.37
C ALA A 168 12.16 -4.32 -14.60
N LEU A 169 12.51 -5.35 -15.39
CA LEU A 169 11.66 -6.52 -15.59
C LEU A 169 11.44 -7.29 -14.27
N PHE A 170 12.48 -7.54 -13.48
CA PHE A 170 12.35 -8.19 -12.17
C PHE A 170 11.46 -7.41 -11.20
N VAL A 171 11.60 -6.08 -11.17
CA VAL A 171 10.73 -5.21 -10.35
C VAL A 171 9.26 -5.29 -10.81
N THR A 172 9.03 -5.37 -12.12
CA THR A 172 7.67 -5.53 -12.67
C THR A 172 7.08 -6.89 -12.28
N VAL A 173 7.87 -7.96 -12.34
CA VAL A 173 7.46 -9.30 -11.89
C VAL A 173 7.18 -9.30 -10.38
N TYR A 174 7.97 -8.59 -9.57
CA TYR A 174 7.74 -8.45 -8.14
C TYR A 174 6.37 -7.81 -7.84
N TYR A 175 6.07 -6.65 -8.44
CA TYR A 175 4.78 -5.99 -8.23
C TYR A 175 3.60 -6.77 -8.84
N GLY A 176 3.80 -7.41 -10.00
CA GLY A 176 2.81 -8.32 -10.59
C GLY A 176 2.52 -9.52 -9.70
N GLY A 177 3.55 -10.12 -9.12
CA GLY A 177 3.45 -11.20 -8.14
C GLY A 177 2.73 -10.77 -6.87
N MET A 178 2.99 -9.56 -6.36
CA MET A 178 2.25 -9.00 -5.22
C MET A 178 0.76 -8.84 -5.52
N ALA A 179 0.41 -8.30 -6.70
CA ALA A 179 -0.98 -8.14 -7.11
C ALA A 179 -1.70 -9.50 -7.25
N LEU A 180 -1.04 -10.47 -7.90
CA LEU A 180 -1.55 -11.84 -8.02
C LEU A 180 -1.69 -12.52 -6.67
N GLY A 181 -0.71 -12.39 -5.78
CA GLY A 181 -0.76 -12.96 -4.43
C GLY A 181 -1.92 -12.42 -3.61
N ARG A 182 -2.19 -11.10 -3.71
CA ARG A 182 -3.35 -10.47 -3.06
C ARG A 182 -4.68 -10.93 -3.66
N PHE A 183 -4.75 -11.11 -4.97
CA PHE A 183 -5.93 -11.65 -5.64
C PHE A 183 -6.23 -13.09 -5.20
N VAL A 184 -5.21 -13.95 -5.24
CA VAL A 184 -5.29 -15.35 -4.79
C VAL A 184 -5.69 -15.40 -3.31
N SER A 185 -5.05 -14.62 -2.45
CA SER A 185 -5.42 -14.50 -1.02
C SER A 185 -6.88 -14.04 -0.83
N GLY A 186 -7.36 -13.11 -1.66
CA GLY A 186 -8.75 -12.67 -1.69
C GLY A 186 -9.71 -13.83 -1.98
N VAL A 187 -9.44 -14.61 -3.01
CA VAL A 187 -10.24 -15.80 -3.36
C VAL A 187 -10.17 -16.85 -2.24
N LEU A 188 -8.97 -17.15 -1.74
CA LEU A 188 -8.76 -18.15 -0.69
C LEU A 188 -9.33 -17.73 0.67
N SER A 189 -9.45 -16.43 0.97
CA SER A 189 -10.03 -15.92 2.21
C SER A 189 -11.51 -16.29 2.40
N SER A 190 -12.19 -16.68 1.32
CA SER A 190 -13.56 -17.21 1.39
C SER A 190 -13.63 -18.68 1.82
N LYS A 191 -12.53 -19.44 1.67
CA LYS A 191 -12.48 -20.89 1.89
C LYS A 191 -11.59 -21.31 3.06
N PHE A 192 -10.55 -20.54 3.37
CA PHE A 192 -9.54 -20.87 4.37
C PHE A 192 -9.57 -19.92 5.57
N LYS A 193 -9.12 -20.42 6.73
CA LYS A 193 -8.94 -19.58 7.92
C LYS A 193 -7.77 -18.60 7.71
N PRO A 194 -7.81 -17.37 8.26
CA PRO A 194 -6.73 -16.40 8.13
C PRO A 194 -5.35 -16.95 8.52
N GLN A 195 -5.28 -17.78 9.56
CA GLN A 195 -4.05 -18.42 10.02
C GLN A 195 -3.40 -19.34 8.97
N GLN A 196 -4.21 -20.05 8.19
CA GLN A 196 -3.71 -20.93 7.13
C GLN A 196 -3.12 -20.12 5.98
N ILE A 197 -3.75 -19.00 5.64
CA ILE A 197 -3.26 -18.08 4.61
C ILE A 197 -1.92 -17.48 5.02
N ILE A 198 -1.79 -17.06 6.28
CA ILE A 198 -0.52 -16.55 6.83
C ILE A 198 0.55 -17.65 6.79
N ALA A 199 0.24 -18.88 7.21
CA ALA A 199 1.21 -19.98 7.21
C ALA A 199 1.73 -20.30 5.80
N VAL A 200 0.85 -20.37 4.81
CA VAL A 200 1.22 -20.58 3.40
C VAL A 200 2.11 -19.43 2.91
N GLY A 201 1.76 -18.19 3.21
CA GLY A 201 2.58 -17.02 2.86
C GLY A 201 4.00 -17.08 3.45
N THR A 202 4.12 -17.45 4.72
CA THR A 202 5.41 -17.60 5.40
C THR A 202 6.26 -18.71 4.77
N ILE A 203 5.65 -19.86 4.44
CA ILE A 203 6.35 -20.97 3.78
C ILE A 203 6.90 -20.56 2.41
N ILE A 204 6.20 -19.70 1.67
CA ILE A 204 6.64 -19.20 0.37
C ILE A 204 7.77 -18.17 0.52
N ILE A 205 7.73 -17.32 1.54
CA ILE A 205 8.71 -16.24 1.74
C ILE A 205 10.08 -16.78 2.20
N ILE A 206 10.12 -17.80 3.05
CA ILE A 206 11.38 -18.37 3.59
C ILE A 206 12.39 -18.76 2.49
N PRO A 207 12.04 -19.57 1.48
CA PRO A 207 12.97 -19.92 0.41
C PRO A 207 13.35 -18.72 -0.46
N ALA A 208 12.45 -17.75 -0.65
CA ALA A 208 12.77 -16.51 -1.38
C ALA A 208 13.86 -15.70 -0.65
N ILE A 209 13.78 -15.59 0.68
CA ILE A 209 14.83 -14.94 1.50
C ILE A 209 16.14 -15.72 1.36
N ALA A 210 16.11 -17.05 1.44
CA ALA A 210 17.31 -17.87 1.32
C ALA A 210 18.02 -17.66 -0.03
N LEU A 211 17.27 -17.58 -1.13
CA LEU A 211 17.81 -17.32 -2.47
C LEU A 211 18.45 -15.93 -2.59
N VAL A 212 17.88 -14.91 -1.97
CA VAL A 212 18.45 -13.54 -2.00
C VAL A 212 19.77 -13.47 -1.22
N VAL A 213 19.88 -14.21 -0.13
CA VAL A 213 21.08 -14.26 0.73
C VAL A 213 22.23 -15.04 0.08
N GLN A 214 21.96 -15.86 -0.95
CA GLN A 214 23.02 -16.60 -1.62
C GLN A 214 24.06 -15.64 -2.23
N PRO A 215 25.37 -15.89 -1.98
CA PRO A 215 26.44 -15.08 -2.56
C PRO A 215 26.35 -15.15 -4.09
N PHE A 216 26.48 -13.99 -4.74
CA PHE A 216 26.54 -13.95 -6.19
C PHE A 216 27.85 -14.58 -6.62
N VAL A 217 27.75 -15.70 -7.33
CA VAL A 217 28.87 -16.19 -8.13
C VAL A 217 28.57 -15.71 -9.55
N PRO A 218 29.39 -14.80 -10.11
CA PRO A 218 29.17 -14.22 -11.43
C PRO A 218 29.24 -15.26 -12.57
#